data_AF-A0A923KSB9-F1
#
_entry.id   AF-A0A923KSB9-F1
#
_cell.length_a   1.000
_cell.length_b   1.000
_cell.length_c   1.000
_cell.angle_alpha   90.00
_cell.angle_beta   90.00
_cell.angle_gamma   90.00
#
_symmetry.space_group_name_H-M   'P 1'
#
loop_
_entity.id
_entity.type
_entity.pdbx_description
1 polymer ?
#
loop_
_entity_poly.entity_id
_entity_poly.type
_entity_poly.pdbx_seq_one_letter_code
_entity_poly.pdbx_strand_id
1 'polypeptide(L)'
;MNEKIFRKKSLERISSPEQLTDYIRVSNPSVWIVLSAIVVLLAGALIWSVFGALPETLTVKGFVQDNVGICYVNKEMAETLKEGMTVQLGDSAGTVAEVSQVPISEAELKAKYNEDYLAESLAAGDWNYPVKVNGLNVADGLYEMAITVKRDKPISFLLN
;
A
#
# COMPACT_ATOMS: atom_id res chain seq x y z
N MET A 1 81.55 -39.35 19.57
CA MET A 1 80.66 -39.87 20.64
C MET A 1 79.96 -38.66 21.25
N ASN A 2 78.95 -38.14 20.56
CA ASN A 2 77.52 -38.36 20.77
C ASN A 2 76.96 -37.47 21.90
N GLU A 3 76.52 -36.28 21.46
CA GLU A 3 75.83 -35.23 22.20
C GLU A 3 74.58 -35.77 22.91
N LYS A 4 74.65 -35.92 24.24
CA LYS A 4 73.47 -36.25 25.06
C LYS A 4 73.51 -35.53 26.41
N ILE A 5 73.45 -34.19 26.39
CA ILE A 5 73.25 -33.42 27.65
C ILE A 5 72.15 -32.36 27.59
N PHE A 6 71.44 -32.19 26.47
CA PHE A 6 70.31 -31.25 26.39
C PHE A 6 68.98 -31.93 26.05
N ARG A 7 68.72 -33.10 26.65
CA ARG A 7 67.45 -33.83 26.46
C ARG A 7 66.78 -34.23 27.77
N LYS A 8 66.57 -33.26 28.67
CA LYS A 8 65.66 -33.34 29.83
C LYS A 8 65.03 -31.99 30.21
N LYS A 9 64.70 -31.18 29.20
CA LYS A 9 63.59 -30.22 29.27
C LYS A 9 62.64 -30.40 28.08
N SER A 10 62.53 -31.64 27.61
CA SER A 10 61.19 -32.14 27.34
C SER A 10 60.41 -32.01 28.64
N LEU A 11 59.15 -31.61 28.51
CA LEU A 11 58.09 -32.00 29.43
C LEU A 11 57.76 -31.08 30.60
N GLU A 12 57.79 -29.77 30.44
CA GLU A 12 56.76 -28.98 31.12
C GLU A 12 56.47 -27.72 30.32
N ARG A 13 55.27 -27.70 29.71
CA ARG A 13 54.55 -26.48 29.36
C ARG A 13 55.01 -25.72 28.11
N ILE A 14 55.51 -26.44 27.10
CA ILE A 14 55.19 -26.04 25.72
C ILE A 14 53.70 -26.35 25.53
N SER A 15 52.96 -25.39 25.01
CA SER A 15 51.54 -25.52 24.64
C SER A 15 50.51 -25.30 25.75
N SER A 16 50.44 -24.10 26.32
CA SER A 16 49.12 -23.53 26.63
C SER A 16 48.90 -22.23 25.85
N PRO A 17 48.68 -22.33 24.52
CA PRO A 17 47.84 -21.41 23.80
C PRO A 17 46.52 -22.08 23.41
N GLU A 18 45.94 -22.97 24.24
CA GLU A 18 44.58 -23.48 23.99
C GLU A 18 43.47 -22.50 24.36
N GLN A 19 43.80 -21.26 24.76
CA GLN A 19 42.82 -20.18 24.89
C GLN A 19 42.79 -19.24 23.67
N LEU A 20 43.32 -19.68 22.52
CA LEU A 20 42.82 -19.18 21.22
C LEU A 20 41.55 -19.92 20.78
N THR A 21 41.20 -21.04 21.42
CA THR A 21 40.00 -21.79 21.08
C THR A 21 38.73 -21.17 21.68
N ASP A 22 38.86 -20.30 22.69
CA ASP A 22 37.70 -19.77 23.43
C ASP A 22 37.02 -18.56 22.77
N TYR A 23 37.59 -18.02 21.68
CA TYR A 23 37.00 -16.88 20.97
C TYR A 23 37.10 -17.00 19.45
N ILE A 24 37.14 -18.23 18.92
CA ILE A 24 36.57 -18.52 17.60
C ILE A 24 35.35 -19.43 17.78
N ARG A 25 34.54 -19.15 18.81
CA ARG A 25 33.08 -19.23 18.68
C ARG A 25 32.58 -18.02 17.87
N VAL A 26 33.28 -17.70 16.77
CA VAL A 26 33.11 -16.50 15.93
C VAL A 26 31.79 -16.50 15.17
N SER A 27 31.05 -17.60 15.21
CA SER A 27 29.68 -17.63 14.71
C SER A 27 28.94 -18.73 15.45
N ASN A 28 28.25 -18.39 16.54
CA ASN A 28 27.19 -19.25 17.03
C ASN A 28 26.25 -19.50 15.83
N PRO A 29 25.99 -20.75 15.40
CA PRO A 29 25.15 -21.03 14.23
C PRO A 29 23.80 -20.30 14.30
N SER A 30 23.27 -20.16 15.51
CA SER A 30 22.06 -19.38 15.81
C SER A 30 22.14 -17.91 15.38
N VAL A 31 23.30 -17.24 15.54
CA VAL A 31 23.50 -15.84 15.13
C VAL A 31 23.51 -15.72 13.61
N TRP A 32 24.12 -16.67 12.89
CA TRP A 32 24.10 -16.70 11.43
C TRP A 32 22.70 -16.96 10.87
N ILE A 33 21.91 -17.82 11.53
CA ILE A 33 20.51 -18.04 11.18
C ILE A 33 19.71 -16.75 11.36
N VAL A 34 19.84 -16.07 12.52
CA VAL A 34 19.17 -14.79 12.77
C VAL A 34 19.62 -13.72 11.77
N LEU A 35 20.91 -13.60 11.49
CA LEU A 35 21.44 -12.67 10.49
C LEU A 35 20.85 -12.96 9.11
N SER A 36 20.81 -14.23 8.71
CA SER A 36 20.23 -14.64 7.42
C SER A 36 18.74 -14.31 7.34
N ALA A 37 17.98 -14.54 8.42
CA ALA A 37 16.57 -14.18 8.50
C ALA A 37 16.36 -12.67 8.34
N ILE A 38 17.19 -11.84 8.97
CA ILE A 38 17.17 -10.37 8.80
C ILE A 38 17.48 -9.99 7.35
N VAL A 39 18.53 -10.57 6.74
CA VAL A 39 18.89 -10.29 5.35
C VAL A 39 17.76 -10.66 4.38
N VAL A 40 17.14 -11.83 4.57
CA VAL A 40 16.01 -12.28 3.75
C VAL A 40 14.80 -11.35 3.94
N LEU A 41 14.50 -10.94 5.18
CA LEU A 41 13.43 -10.00 5.46
C LEU A 41 13.69 -8.65 4.79
N LEU A 42 14.91 -8.11 4.91
CA LEU A 42 15.31 -6.86 4.26
C LEU A 42 15.22 -6.97 2.74
N ALA A 43 15.73 -8.06 2.14
CA ALA A 43 15.61 -8.30 0.71
C ALA A 43 14.14 -8.36 0.28
N GLY A 44 13.29 -9.07 1.04
CA GLY A 44 11.84 -9.12 0.80
C GLY A 44 11.18 -7.76 0.88
N ALA A 45 11.52 -6.94 1.88
CA ALA A 45 11.03 -5.58 2.03
C ALA A 45 11.49 -4.68 0.88
N LEU A 46 12.74 -4.80 0.41
CA LEU A 46 13.26 -4.04 -0.73
C LEU A 46 12.54 -4.44 -2.03
N ILE A 47 12.37 -5.73 -2.29
CA ILE A 47 11.63 -6.24 -3.44
C ILE A 47 10.19 -5.73 -3.37
N TRP A 48 9.51 -5.90 -2.24
CA TRP A 48 8.15 -5.39 -2.05
C TRP A 48 8.08 -3.86 -2.16
N SER A 49 9.09 -3.12 -1.73
CA SER A 49 9.12 -1.66 -1.86
C SER A 49 9.20 -1.19 -3.32
N VAL A 50 9.92 -1.94 -4.17
CA VAL A 50 10.07 -1.64 -5.60
C VAL A 50 8.88 -2.10 -6.44
N PHE A 51 8.34 -3.30 -6.15
CA PHE A 51 7.27 -3.93 -6.92
C PHE A 51 5.88 -3.75 -6.31
N GLY A 52 5.80 -3.39 -5.04
CA GLY A 52 4.55 -3.13 -4.34
C GLY A 52 3.85 -1.89 -4.88
N ALA A 53 2.54 -1.90 -4.74
CA ALA A 53 1.68 -0.81 -5.12
C ALA A 53 0.72 -0.54 -3.96
N LEU A 54 0.71 0.69 -3.47
CA LEU A 54 -0.30 1.19 -2.55
C LEU A 54 -1.31 1.99 -3.39
N PRO A 55 -2.47 1.41 -3.72
CA PRO A 55 -3.52 2.17 -4.36
C PRO A 55 -4.09 3.18 -3.35
N GLU A 56 -4.14 4.44 -3.75
CA GLU A 56 -4.89 5.47 -3.04
C GLU A 56 -6.33 5.41 -3.53
N THR A 57 -7.23 5.00 -2.65
CA THR A 57 -8.66 4.86 -2.93
C THR A 57 -9.44 5.94 -2.21
N LEU A 58 -10.29 6.65 -2.96
CA LEU A 58 -11.25 7.62 -2.42
C LEU A 58 -12.62 6.96 -2.31
N THR A 59 -13.17 6.89 -1.11
CA THR A 59 -14.52 6.36 -0.87
C THR A 59 -15.54 7.50 -0.95
N VAL A 60 -16.51 7.37 -1.84
CA VAL A 60 -17.58 8.35 -2.07
C VAL A 60 -18.91 7.64 -2.18
N LYS A 61 -20.00 8.28 -1.73
CA LYS A 61 -21.34 7.75 -1.97
C LYS A 61 -21.78 8.10 -3.39
N GLY A 62 -22.40 7.14 -4.05
CA GLY A 62 -22.93 7.31 -5.39
C GLY A 62 -24.23 6.55 -5.56
N PHE A 63 -25.04 7.04 -6.49
CA PHE A 63 -26.31 6.44 -6.86
C PHE A 63 -26.14 5.75 -8.21
N VAL A 64 -26.51 4.48 -8.29
CA VAL A 64 -26.51 3.71 -9.54
C VAL A 64 -27.93 3.67 -10.08
N GLN A 65 -28.08 4.02 -11.35
CA GLN A 65 -29.33 3.93 -12.10
C GLN A 65 -29.01 3.48 -13.52
N ASP A 66 -29.74 2.48 -14.03
CA ASP A 66 -29.58 1.97 -15.39
C ASP A 66 -28.14 1.52 -15.71
N ASN A 67 -27.45 0.89 -14.73
CA ASN A 67 -26.02 0.50 -14.81
C ASN A 67 -25.02 1.67 -14.94
N VAL A 68 -25.47 2.90 -14.71
CA VAL A 68 -24.64 4.10 -14.65
C VAL A 68 -24.58 4.60 -13.21
N GLY A 69 -23.38 4.64 -12.65
CA GLY A 69 -23.12 5.23 -11.34
C GLY A 69 -22.90 6.72 -11.46
N ILE A 70 -23.57 7.50 -10.62
CA ILE A 70 -23.33 8.93 -10.47
C ILE A 70 -22.93 9.18 -9.02
N CYS A 71 -21.73 9.68 -8.82
CA CYS A 71 -21.30 10.19 -7.52
C CYS A 71 -20.97 11.68 -7.63
N TYR A 72 -20.89 12.32 -6.48
CA TYR A 72 -20.57 13.73 -6.40
C TYR A 72 -19.38 13.91 -5.49
N VAL A 73 -18.47 14.78 -5.91
CA VAL A 73 -17.23 15.05 -5.20
C VAL A 73 -17.02 16.55 -5.05
N ASN A 74 -16.13 16.94 -4.13
CA ASN A 74 -15.74 18.33 -3.98
C ASN A 74 -14.77 18.77 -5.11
N LYS A 75 -14.41 20.05 -5.12
CA LYS A 75 -13.52 20.61 -6.15
C LYS A 75 -12.14 19.93 -6.20
N GLU A 76 -11.50 19.77 -5.04
CA GLU A 76 -10.14 19.21 -4.94
C GLU A 76 -10.07 17.77 -5.47
N MET A 77 -11.09 16.97 -5.17
CA MET A 77 -11.24 15.61 -5.67
C MET A 77 -11.53 15.62 -7.17
N ALA A 78 -12.43 16.48 -7.65
CA ALA A 78 -12.74 16.60 -9.08
C ALA A 78 -11.49 16.93 -9.93
N GLU A 79 -10.59 17.77 -9.42
CA GLU A 79 -9.32 18.13 -10.09
C GLU A 79 -8.33 16.96 -10.13
N THR A 80 -8.42 16.03 -9.17
CA THR A 80 -7.55 14.87 -9.10
C THR A 80 -8.08 13.70 -9.96
N LEU A 81 -9.40 13.58 -10.08
CA LEU A 81 -10.06 12.54 -10.87
C LEU A 81 -9.84 12.72 -12.38
N LYS A 82 -9.67 11.59 -13.08
CA LYS A 82 -9.53 11.54 -14.53
C LYS A 82 -10.39 10.44 -15.11
N GLU A 83 -10.82 10.64 -16.34
CA GLU A 83 -11.45 9.60 -17.14
C GLU A 83 -10.53 8.37 -17.24
N GLY A 84 -11.12 7.18 -17.17
CA GLY A 84 -10.35 5.93 -17.17
C GLY A 84 -9.93 5.42 -15.79
N MET A 85 -10.14 6.19 -14.71
CA MET A 85 -9.86 5.70 -13.35
C MET A 85 -10.79 4.54 -12.97
N THR A 86 -10.25 3.56 -12.26
CA THR A 86 -11.00 2.38 -11.82
C THR A 86 -11.86 2.72 -10.61
N VAL A 87 -13.13 2.32 -10.67
CA VAL A 87 -14.09 2.44 -9.57
C VAL A 87 -14.47 1.05 -9.11
N GLN A 88 -14.45 0.80 -7.81
CA GLN A 88 -14.94 -0.45 -7.23
C GLN A 88 -16.21 -0.22 -6.43
N LEU A 89 -17.13 -1.16 -6.56
CA LEU A 89 -18.45 -1.16 -5.96
C LEU A 89 -18.77 -2.57 -5.45
N GLY A 90 -18.33 -2.89 -4.23
CA GLY A 90 -18.38 -4.25 -3.71
C GLY A 90 -17.67 -5.23 -4.65
N ASP A 91 -18.41 -6.20 -5.22
CA ASP A 91 -17.90 -7.18 -6.19
C ASP A 91 -17.85 -6.69 -7.64
N SER A 92 -18.43 -5.53 -7.95
CA SER A 92 -18.42 -4.96 -9.31
C SER A 92 -17.32 -3.92 -9.46
N ALA A 93 -16.70 -3.88 -10.64
CA ALA A 93 -15.75 -2.83 -11.00
C ALA A 93 -16.24 -2.08 -12.23
N GLY A 94 -16.09 -0.76 -12.21
CA GLY A 94 -16.42 0.15 -13.30
C GLY A 94 -15.26 1.10 -13.60
N THR A 95 -15.54 2.07 -14.46
CA THR A 95 -14.55 3.08 -14.85
C THR A 95 -15.18 4.45 -14.89
N VAL A 96 -14.45 5.47 -14.44
CA VAL A 96 -14.87 6.87 -14.55
C VAL A 96 -14.98 7.21 -16.03
N ALA A 97 -16.21 7.51 -16.46
CA ALA A 97 -16.53 7.83 -17.84
C ALA A 97 -16.42 9.34 -18.10
N GLU A 98 -16.82 10.16 -17.14
CA GLU A 98 -16.85 11.62 -17.28
C GLU A 98 -16.77 12.28 -15.91
N VAL A 99 -15.98 13.36 -15.80
CA VAL A 99 -15.94 14.25 -14.64
C VAL A 99 -16.43 15.62 -15.08
N SER A 100 -17.59 16.05 -14.60
CA SER A 100 -18.14 17.36 -14.95
C SER A 100 -17.32 18.47 -14.32
N GLN A 101 -17.01 19.50 -15.10
CA GLN A 101 -16.38 20.73 -14.60
C GLN A 101 -17.38 21.74 -14.03
N VAL A 102 -18.68 21.52 -14.27
CA VAL A 102 -19.76 22.36 -13.75
C VAL A 102 -20.26 21.74 -12.45
N PRO A 103 -20.08 22.43 -11.30
CA PRO A 103 -20.62 21.96 -10.04
C PRO A 103 -22.12 22.22 -9.97
N ILE A 104 -22.80 21.42 -9.14
CA ILE A 104 -24.21 21.55 -8.81
C ILE A 104 -24.30 21.92 -7.33
N SER A 105 -25.16 22.88 -7.01
CA SER A 105 -25.39 23.26 -5.62
C SER A 105 -26.20 22.21 -4.85
N GLU A 106 -26.12 22.21 -3.52
CA GLU A 106 -26.96 21.30 -2.70
C GLU A 106 -28.46 21.48 -2.97
N ALA A 107 -28.92 22.71 -3.19
CA ALA A 107 -30.32 23.00 -3.52
C ALA A 107 -30.75 22.37 -4.85
N GLU A 108 -29.87 22.40 -5.86
CA GLU A 108 -30.12 21.75 -7.15
C GLU A 108 -30.05 20.22 -7.05
N LEU A 109 -29.19 19.66 -6.18
CA LEU A 109 -29.19 18.24 -5.88
C LEU A 109 -30.52 17.79 -5.28
N LYS A 110 -31.05 18.52 -4.29
CA LYS A 110 -32.36 18.26 -3.69
C LYS A 110 -33.50 18.42 -4.70
N ALA A 111 -33.40 19.38 -5.62
CA ALA A 111 -34.38 19.52 -6.69
C ALA A 111 -34.30 18.37 -7.72
N LYS A 112 -33.11 17.81 -7.93
CA LYS A 112 -32.89 16.69 -8.87
C LYS A 112 -33.33 15.35 -8.30
N TYR A 113 -33.02 15.09 -7.03
CA TYR A 113 -33.42 13.88 -6.33
C TYR A 113 -34.57 14.24 -5.38
N ASN A 114 -35.81 13.92 -5.77
CA ASN A 114 -37.03 14.19 -4.99
C ASN A 114 -37.04 13.58 -3.57
N GLU A 115 -36.03 12.79 -3.21
CA GLU A 115 -35.83 12.23 -1.89
C GLU A 115 -34.71 12.97 -1.16
N ASP A 116 -35.08 13.67 -0.08
CA ASP A 116 -34.13 14.44 0.75
C ASP A 116 -32.94 13.59 1.21
N TYR A 117 -33.20 12.33 1.58
CA TYR A 117 -32.16 11.40 2.01
C TYR A 117 -31.12 11.12 0.92
N LEU A 118 -31.54 10.94 -0.34
CA LEU A 118 -30.62 10.69 -1.45
C LEU A 118 -29.74 11.92 -1.70
N ALA A 119 -30.35 13.11 -1.77
CA ALA A 119 -29.62 14.34 -1.99
C ALA A 119 -28.59 14.63 -0.89
N GLU A 120 -28.95 14.42 0.37
CA GLU A 120 -28.04 14.61 1.51
C GLU A 120 -26.93 13.55 1.54
N SER A 121 -27.25 12.30 1.20
CA SER A 121 -26.25 11.22 1.16
C SER A 121 -25.21 11.40 0.04
N LEU A 122 -25.57 12.07 -1.05
CA LEU A 122 -24.74 12.32 -2.21
C LEU A 122 -23.98 13.64 -2.11
N ALA A 123 -24.42 14.58 -1.27
CA ALA A 123 -23.75 15.87 -1.13
C ALA A 123 -22.35 15.70 -0.51
N ALA A 124 -21.34 16.18 -1.24
CA ALA A 124 -19.96 16.29 -0.79
C ALA A 124 -19.65 17.67 -0.17
N GLY A 125 -20.55 18.66 -0.33
CA GLY A 125 -20.45 20.00 0.24
C GLY A 125 -21.41 20.99 -0.44
N ASP A 126 -21.10 22.29 -0.35
CA ASP A 126 -21.90 23.35 -1.01
C ASP A 126 -21.92 23.23 -2.55
N TRP A 127 -20.81 22.75 -3.12
CA TRP A 127 -20.60 22.58 -4.55
C TRP A 127 -20.17 21.15 -4.87
N ASN A 128 -20.96 20.49 -5.72
CA ASN A 128 -20.90 19.06 -5.95
C ASN A 128 -20.61 18.80 -7.43
N TYR A 129 -19.44 18.27 -7.74
CA TYR A 129 -19.02 17.97 -9.10
C TYR A 129 -19.49 16.55 -9.46
N PRO A 130 -20.42 16.39 -10.41
CA PRO A 130 -20.91 15.07 -10.80
C PRO A 130 -19.84 14.29 -11.55
N VAL A 131 -19.67 13.03 -11.15
CA VAL A 131 -18.78 12.06 -11.77
C VAL A 131 -19.63 10.87 -12.22
N LYS A 132 -19.55 10.54 -13.51
CA LYS A 132 -20.25 9.39 -14.09
C LYS A 132 -19.31 8.20 -14.17
N VAL A 133 -19.82 7.05 -13.79
CA VAL A 133 -19.12 5.77 -13.76
C VAL A 133 -19.92 4.77 -14.59
N ASN A 134 -19.26 4.16 -15.56
CA ASN A 134 -19.87 3.16 -16.44
C ASN A 134 -19.30 1.76 -16.15
N GLY A 135 -20.02 0.74 -16.65
CA GLY A 135 -19.60 -0.66 -16.53
C GLY A 135 -19.93 -1.29 -15.18
N LEU A 136 -20.78 -0.64 -14.38
CA LEU A 136 -21.28 -1.21 -13.14
C LEU A 136 -22.40 -2.20 -13.47
N ASN A 137 -22.27 -3.45 -13.03
CA ASN A 137 -23.31 -4.46 -13.21
C ASN A 137 -23.96 -4.76 -11.86
N VAL A 138 -24.63 -3.76 -11.31
CA VAL A 138 -25.32 -3.83 -10.01
C VAL A 138 -26.76 -3.33 -10.15
N ALA A 139 -27.61 -3.71 -9.21
CA ALA A 139 -28.97 -3.18 -9.13
C ALA A 139 -28.96 -1.67 -8.84
N ASP A 140 -30.06 -1.00 -9.16
CA ASP A 140 -30.22 0.42 -8.87
C ASP A 140 -30.27 0.67 -7.37
N GLY A 141 -29.60 1.73 -6.91
CA GLY A 141 -29.54 2.07 -5.49
C GLY A 141 -28.36 2.94 -5.09
N LEU A 142 -28.29 3.24 -3.79
CA LEU A 142 -27.15 3.92 -3.18
C LEU A 142 -26.04 2.92 -2.83
N TYR A 143 -24.82 3.25 -3.21
CA TYR A 143 -23.64 2.46 -2.96
C TYR A 143 -22.47 3.33 -2.54
N GLU A 144 -21.54 2.74 -1.80
CA GLU A 144 -20.21 3.32 -1.59
C GLU A 144 -19.30 2.92 -2.75
N MET A 145 -18.76 3.91 -3.44
CA MET A 145 -17.84 3.78 -4.56
C MET A 145 -16.42 4.07 -4.09
N ALA A 146 -15.51 3.14 -4.31
CA ALA A 146 -14.08 3.33 -4.05
C ALA A 146 -13.36 3.61 -5.38
N ILE A 147 -12.96 4.87 -5.60
CA ILE A 147 -12.27 5.30 -6.81
C ILE A 147 -10.76 5.22 -6.57
N THR A 148 -10.04 4.47 -7.39
CA THR A 148 -8.57 4.41 -7.30
C THR A 148 -7.96 5.56 -8.09
N VAL A 149 -7.41 6.55 -7.37
CA VAL A 149 -6.97 7.83 -7.94
C VAL A 149 -5.49 7.83 -8.26
N LYS A 150 -4.71 7.19 -7.40
CA LYS A 150 -3.26 7.04 -7.57
C LYS A 150 -2.82 5.65 -7.19
N ARG A 151 -1.68 5.26 -7.74
CA ARG A 151 -0.99 4.04 -7.37
C ARG A 151 0.47 4.40 -7.13
N ASP A 152 0.81 4.60 -5.87
CA ASP A 152 2.18 4.94 -5.49
C ASP A 152 2.95 3.68 -5.09
N LYS A 153 4.25 3.68 -5.40
CA LYS A 153 5.16 2.60 -5.00
C LYS A 153 5.68 2.90 -3.59
N PRO A 154 5.75 1.93 -2.66
CA PRO A 154 6.22 2.19 -1.30
C PRO A 154 7.60 2.88 -1.24
N ILE A 155 8.49 2.62 -2.21
CA ILE A 155 9.82 3.25 -2.26
C ILE A 155 9.78 4.78 -2.41
N SER A 156 8.70 5.38 -2.94
CA SER A 156 8.61 6.84 -3.09
C SER A 156 8.57 7.56 -1.74
N PHE A 157 8.03 6.92 -0.69
CA PHE A 157 7.96 7.47 0.66
C PHE A 157 9.32 7.53 1.39
N LEU A 158 10.30 6.73 0.96
CA LEU A 158 11.65 6.72 1.55
C LEU A 158 12.60 7.74 0.90
N LEU A 159 12.21 8.28 -0.26
CA LEU A 159 13.04 9.18 -1.08
C LEU A 159 12.55 10.62 -1.07
N ASN A 160 11.52 10.93 -0.29
CA ASN A 160 10.87 12.23 -0.17
C ASN A 160 11.09 12.81 1.24
#